data_AF-A0ABD2CE86-F1
#
_entry.id   AF-A0ABD2CE86-F1
#
_cell.length_a   1.000
_cell.length_b   1.000
_cell.length_c   1.000
_cell.angle_alpha   90.00
_cell.angle_beta   90.00
_cell.angle_gamma   90.00
#
_symmetry.space_group_name_H-M   'P 1'
#
loop_
_entity.id
_entity.type
_entity.pdbx_description
1 polymer ?
#
loop_
_entity_poly.entity_id
_entity_poly.type
_entity_poly.pdbx_seq_one_letter_code
_entity_poly.pdbx_strand_id
1 'polypeptide(L)'
;MQYPFKGNLLSGGKPPIVRRIIKLQMLMIENDEKDEVGNLKASHEYSDFLLGTSGIDIDLRRVDIDQCPLPPGSNQLNIFAASDKCKKRTTKCVAIPGLGFRRGSYRCVCKRGFYYPDTKSTKRYYNGTVIEEEYEKLMMKISNVFASNRLPHLATRHGEESQYAVEDSFECLPCAEGCESCVDGSPCVVSLNWLMRTAILILECCVIACLPAVALFTWKYGNVKIEIRELSVATLVLIRRNFAKFSGDLKTLCE
;
A
#
# COMPACT_ATOMS: atom_id res chain seq x y z
N MET A 1 -18.24 -15.67 20.66
CA MET A 1 -19.08 -14.56 20.18
C MET A 1 -19.09 -14.59 18.66
N GLN A 2 -20.26 -14.79 18.06
CA GLN A 2 -20.45 -14.93 16.62
C GLN A 2 -20.98 -13.60 16.08
N TYR A 3 -20.22 -12.93 15.21
CA TYR A 3 -20.70 -11.73 14.52
C TYR A 3 -21.35 -12.12 13.18
N PRO A 4 -22.48 -11.51 12.79
CA PRO A 4 -23.12 -11.77 11.51
C PRO A 4 -22.46 -10.95 10.39
N PHE A 5 -22.04 -11.63 9.31
CA PHE A 5 -21.67 -10.98 8.04
C PHE A 5 -22.95 -10.48 7.35
N LYS A 6 -23.10 -9.15 7.21
CA LYS A 6 -24.05 -8.53 6.29
C LYS A 6 -23.38 -8.35 4.93
N GLY A 7 -23.72 -9.21 3.97
CA GLY A 7 -23.48 -8.96 2.55
C GLY A 7 -24.57 -8.04 2.00
N ASN A 8 -24.19 -6.88 1.48
CA ASN A 8 -25.08 -6.01 0.71
C ASN A 8 -25.18 -6.56 -0.73
N LEU A 9 -26.37 -6.99 -1.14
CA LEU A 9 -26.73 -7.21 -2.54
C LEU A 9 -27.34 -5.92 -3.09
N LEU A 10 -26.67 -5.26 -4.02
CA LEU A 10 -27.25 -4.17 -4.82
C LEU A 10 -28.01 -4.76 -6.01
N SER A 11 -29.30 -4.39 -6.06
CA SER A 11 -30.18 -4.11 -7.22
C SER A 11 -30.17 -5.04 -8.45
N GLY A 12 -31.31 -5.70 -8.69
CA GLY A 12 -31.66 -6.32 -9.97
C GLY A 12 -33.15 -6.70 -10.00
N GLY A 13 -33.85 -6.35 -11.08
CA GLY A 13 -35.31 -6.35 -11.27
C GLY A 13 -36.12 -7.55 -10.72
N LYS A 14 -37.29 -7.25 -10.15
CA LYS A 14 -38.28 -8.23 -9.67
C LYS A 14 -39.00 -8.93 -10.84
N PRO A 15 -39.02 -10.27 -10.91
CA PRO A 15 -39.85 -11.00 -11.87
C PRO A 15 -41.34 -11.04 -11.46
N PRO A 16 -42.27 -11.14 -12.42
CA PRO A 16 -43.73 -10.97 -12.24
C PRO A 16 -44.44 -12.09 -11.44
N ILE A 17 -43.73 -13.13 -11.00
CA ILE A 17 -44.29 -14.34 -10.38
C ILE A 17 -44.64 -14.12 -8.90
N VAL A 18 -43.96 -13.20 -8.21
CA VAL A 18 -44.16 -12.93 -6.77
C VAL A 18 -45.54 -12.31 -6.47
N ARG A 19 -46.22 -11.76 -7.48
CA ARG A 19 -47.56 -11.16 -7.33
C ARG A 19 -48.69 -12.19 -7.22
N ARG A 20 -48.46 -13.46 -7.60
CA ARG A 20 -49.47 -14.54 -7.49
C ARG A 20 -49.46 -15.26 -6.14
N ILE A 21 -48.33 -15.27 -5.43
CA ILE A 21 -48.19 -15.96 -4.14
C ILE A 21 -48.98 -15.22 -3.05
N ILE A 22 -48.96 -13.90 -3.04
CA ILE A 22 -49.69 -13.09 -2.02
C ILE A 22 -51.22 -13.20 -2.18
N LYS A 23 -51.71 -13.50 -3.41
CA LYS A 23 -53.16 -13.59 -3.68
C LYS A 23 -53.77 -14.97 -3.37
N LEU A 24 -52.93 -15.98 -3.12
CA LEU A 24 -53.38 -17.32 -2.70
C LEU A 24 -53.37 -17.49 -1.17
N GLN A 25 -52.71 -16.61 -0.43
CA GLN A 25 -52.64 -16.68 1.04
C GLN A 25 -53.79 -15.93 1.74
N MET A 26 -54.79 -15.48 0.98
CA MET A 26 -55.91 -14.65 1.46
C MET A 26 -57.27 -15.27 1.14
N LEU A 27 -57.37 -16.60 1.15
CA LEU A 27 -58.62 -17.37 1.17
C LEU A 27 -58.51 -18.55 2.16
N MET A 28 -58.14 -18.24 3.40
CA MET A 28 -58.45 -19.09 4.56
C MET A 28 -59.13 -18.21 5.60
N ILE A 29 -60.25 -17.59 5.21
CA ILE A 29 -61.26 -17.11 6.15
C ILE A 29 -62.48 -17.98 5.86
N GLU A 30 -62.55 -19.13 6.50
CA GLU A 30 -63.81 -19.86 6.58
C GLU A 30 -63.87 -20.61 7.92
N ASN A 31 -64.58 -19.95 8.84
CA ASN A 31 -65.46 -20.49 9.86
C ASN A 31 -64.90 -21.56 10.81
N ASP A 32 -64.64 -21.13 12.06
CA ASP A 32 -64.62 -22.00 13.23
C ASP A 32 -65.98 -22.73 13.37
N GLU A 33 -66.02 -24.01 13.01
CA GLU A 33 -67.10 -24.92 13.41
C GLU A 33 -66.51 -25.95 14.38
N LYS A 34 -67.00 -25.91 15.62
CA LYS A 34 -66.57 -26.79 16.73
C LYS A 34 -67.46 -28.04 16.75
N ASP A 35 -66.84 -29.21 16.75
CA ASP A 35 -67.52 -30.47 17.12
C ASP A 35 -67.47 -30.71 18.65
N GLU A 36 -68.58 -31.23 19.19
CA GLU A 36 -68.90 -31.35 20.63
C GLU A 36 -68.07 -32.38 21.46
N VAL A 37 -66.97 -32.92 20.95
CA VAL A 37 -66.16 -33.91 21.69
C VAL A 37 -64.68 -33.59 21.47
N GLY A 38 -64.10 -32.85 22.41
CA GLY A 38 -62.73 -32.31 22.33
C GLY A 38 -61.62 -33.36 22.21
N ASN A 39 -61.36 -33.84 21.00
CA ASN A 39 -60.19 -34.64 20.63
C ASN A 39 -59.47 -34.03 19.42
N LEU A 40 -58.16 -33.81 19.55
CA LEU A 40 -57.28 -33.35 18.47
C LEU A 40 -56.99 -34.47 17.47
N LYS A 41 -57.38 -34.31 16.20
CA LYS A 41 -56.85 -35.11 15.08
C LYS A 41 -55.47 -34.58 14.70
N ALA A 42 -54.42 -35.34 15.02
CA ALA A 42 -53.08 -35.10 14.49
C ALA A 42 -52.91 -35.85 13.17
N SER A 43 -53.20 -35.19 12.05
CA SER A 43 -52.79 -35.62 10.71
C SER A 43 -51.92 -34.54 10.11
N HIS A 44 -50.64 -34.56 10.49
CA HIS A 44 -49.59 -33.75 9.91
C HIS A 44 -48.73 -34.67 9.03
N GLU A 45 -49.06 -34.77 7.75
CA GLU A 45 -48.18 -35.37 6.74
C GLU A 45 -47.07 -34.35 6.44
N TYR A 46 -46.02 -34.41 7.24
CA TYR A 46 -44.81 -33.62 7.04
C TYR A 46 -44.00 -34.30 5.94
N SER A 47 -43.97 -33.69 4.75
CA SER A 47 -42.96 -34.02 3.74
C SER A 47 -41.58 -33.72 4.36
N ASP A 48 -40.89 -34.76 4.82
CA ASP A 48 -39.51 -34.70 5.29
C ASP A 48 -38.59 -34.22 4.15
N PHE A 49 -38.46 -32.91 4.01
CA PHE A 49 -37.38 -32.32 3.22
C PHE A 49 -36.10 -32.51 4.04
N LEU A 50 -35.34 -33.56 3.73
CA LEU A 50 -34.02 -33.81 4.31
C LEU A 50 -33.09 -32.61 4.00
N LEU A 51 -33.00 -31.64 4.92
CA LEU A 51 -31.88 -30.71 4.95
C LEU A 51 -30.64 -31.48 5.38
N GLY A 52 -29.93 -32.06 4.42
CA GLY A 52 -28.58 -32.55 4.65
C GLY A 52 -27.67 -31.38 5.01
N THR A 53 -27.07 -31.43 6.20
CA THR A 53 -25.94 -30.56 6.54
C THR A 53 -24.66 -31.38 6.39
N SER A 54 -23.72 -30.90 5.59
CA SER A 54 -22.37 -31.49 5.50
C SER A 54 -21.44 -30.72 6.43
N GLY A 55 -20.96 -31.35 7.49
CA GLY A 55 -19.87 -30.84 8.31
C GLY A 55 -18.51 -31.25 7.73
N ILE A 56 -17.53 -30.35 7.78
CA ILE A 56 -16.14 -30.64 7.42
C ILE A 56 -15.29 -30.34 8.66
N ASP A 57 -14.69 -31.39 9.23
CA ASP A 57 -13.74 -31.27 10.33
C ASP A 57 -12.32 -31.12 9.77
N ILE A 58 -11.63 -30.05 10.17
CA ILE A 58 -10.27 -29.73 9.73
C ILE A 58 -9.35 -29.76 10.94
N ASP A 59 -8.26 -30.53 10.88
CA ASP A 59 -7.25 -30.52 11.95
C ASP A 59 -6.46 -29.20 11.94
N LEU A 60 -6.84 -28.28 12.83
CA LEU A 60 -6.29 -26.93 12.92
C LEU A 60 -4.81 -26.90 13.35
N ARG A 61 -4.20 -28.02 13.73
CA ARG A 61 -2.79 -28.06 14.17
C ARG A 61 -1.80 -27.99 13.00
N ARG A 62 -2.24 -28.27 11.78
CA ARG A 62 -1.36 -28.42 10.60
C ARG A 62 -1.73 -27.49 9.44
N VAL A 63 -2.72 -26.62 9.62
CA VAL A 63 -3.21 -25.71 8.58
C VAL A 63 -2.83 -24.28 8.93
N ASP A 64 -2.00 -23.66 8.08
CA ASP A 64 -1.74 -22.22 8.13
C ASP A 64 -2.90 -21.45 7.48
N ILE A 65 -3.19 -20.26 8.01
CA ILE A 65 -4.19 -19.36 7.46
C ILE A 65 -3.49 -18.31 6.59
N ASP A 66 -3.81 -18.27 5.30
CA ASP A 66 -3.39 -17.20 4.40
C ASP A 66 -4.49 -16.13 4.29
N GLN A 67 -4.30 -14.99 4.97
CA GLN A 67 -5.24 -13.87 4.92
C GLN A 67 -5.04 -12.93 3.72
N CYS A 68 -3.99 -13.12 2.92
CA CYS A 68 -3.63 -12.20 1.86
C CYS A 68 -4.52 -12.35 0.62
N PRO A 69 -4.71 -11.28 -0.17
CA PRO A 69 -5.50 -11.36 -1.38
C PRO A 69 -4.82 -12.25 -2.43
N LEU A 70 -5.62 -13.06 -3.12
CA LEU A 70 -5.15 -13.88 -4.23
C LEU A 70 -4.70 -13.00 -5.41
N PRO A 71 -3.67 -13.41 -6.15
CA PRO A 71 -3.26 -12.69 -7.34
C PRO A 71 -4.39 -12.72 -8.40
N PRO A 72 -4.54 -11.63 -9.17
CA PRO A 72 -5.58 -11.55 -10.20
C PRO A 72 -5.40 -12.66 -11.23
N GLY A 73 -6.46 -13.42 -11.50
CA GLY A 73 -6.44 -14.52 -12.47
C GLY A 73 -5.97 -15.88 -11.91
N SER A 74 -5.79 -16.00 -10.59
CA SER A 74 -5.57 -17.32 -9.99
C SER A 74 -6.88 -18.10 -9.81
N ASN A 75 -6.85 -19.40 -10.12
CA ASN A 75 -7.96 -20.34 -9.89
C ASN A 75 -7.86 -21.03 -8.52
N GLN A 76 -6.95 -20.57 -7.65
CA GLN A 76 -6.78 -21.15 -6.32
C GLN A 76 -7.92 -20.70 -5.41
N LEU A 77 -8.52 -21.64 -4.70
CA LEU A 77 -9.55 -21.36 -3.72
C LEU A 77 -8.88 -21.17 -2.35
N ASN A 78 -8.88 -19.93 -1.86
CA ASN A 78 -8.51 -19.62 -0.49
C ASN A 78 -9.68 -18.89 0.19
N ILE A 79 -10.31 -19.56 1.15
CA ILE A 79 -11.47 -19.03 1.89
C ILE A 79 -11.10 -17.90 2.86
N PHE A 80 -9.82 -17.76 3.19
CA PHE A 80 -9.31 -16.72 4.09
C PHE A 80 -8.73 -15.52 3.34
N ALA A 81 -8.68 -15.56 2.01
CA ALA A 81 -8.09 -14.52 1.19
C ALA A 81 -8.74 -13.16 1.43
N ALA A 82 -7.92 -12.10 1.34
CA ALA A 82 -8.32 -10.70 1.50
C ALA A 82 -8.99 -10.36 2.86
N SER A 83 -8.74 -11.17 3.90
CA SER A 83 -9.20 -10.89 5.27
C SER A 83 -8.19 -10.10 6.11
N ASP A 84 -7.01 -9.79 5.54
CA ASP A 84 -5.96 -9.00 6.17
C ASP A 84 -6.40 -7.55 6.47
N LYS A 85 -5.78 -6.95 7.50
CA LYS A 85 -6.00 -5.56 7.91
C LYS A 85 -4.87 -4.64 7.45
N CYS A 86 -4.11 -5.00 6.41
CA CYS A 86 -3.14 -4.09 5.84
C CYS A 86 -3.82 -2.84 5.25
N LYS A 87 -3.22 -1.66 5.44
CA LYS A 87 -3.68 -0.41 4.82
C LYS A 87 -3.51 -0.50 3.30
N LYS A 88 -4.60 -0.75 2.59
CA LYS A 88 -4.60 -1.05 1.14
C LYS A 88 -4.05 0.08 0.27
N ARG A 89 -3.99 1.32 0.77
CA ARG A 89 -3.47 2.48 0.03
C ARG A 89 -1.98 2.32 -0.26
N THR A 90 -1.18 2.06 0.77
CA THR A 90 0.29 2.14 0.71
C THR A 90 0.99 0.80 0.96
N THR A 91 0.28 -0.22 1.47
CA THR A 91 0.85 -1.52 1.84
C THR A 91 0.20 -2.69 1.10
N LYS A 92 0.93 -3.82 1.04
CA LYS A 92 0.47 -5.12 0.51
C LYS A 92 0.73 -6.23 1.53
N CYS A 93 -0.17 -7.21 1.58
CA CYS A 93 -0.09 -8.35 2.48
C CYS A 93 0.85 -9.43 1.93
N VAL A 94 1.67 -10.04 2.80
CA VAL A 94 2.48 -11.21 2.51
C VAL A 94 2.31 -12.23 3.65
N ALA A 95 1.84 -13.43 3.34
CA ALA A 95 1.61 -14.49 4.32
C ALA A 95 2.93 -15.03 4.90
N ILE A 96 2.88 -15.46 6.16
CA ILE A 96 4.00 -16.08 6.88
C ILE A 96 3.60 -17.53 7.21
N PRO A 97 4.20 -18.53 6.54
CA PRO A 97 3.89 -19.94 6.80
C PRO A 97 4.53 -20.45 8.09
N GLY A 98 4.03 -21.58 8.61
CA GLY A 98 4.60 -22.31 9.75
C GLY A 98 4.20 -21.75 11.12
N LEU A 99 3.13 -20.96 11.19
CA LEU A 99 2.63 -20.36 12.44
C LEU A 99 1.37 -21.05 12.97
N GLY A 100 0.82 -22.00 12.21
CA GLY A 100 -0.37 -22.76 12.52
C GLY A 100 -1.65 -21.95 12.30
N PHE A 101 -2.77 -22.49 12.80
CA PHE A 101 -4.07 -21.87 12.65
C PHE A 101 -4.25 -20.68 13.60
N ARG A 102 -3.77 -19.51 13.18
CA ARG A 102 -3.91 -18.26 13.92
C ARG A 102 -4.09 -17.06 13.00
N ARG A 103 -4.81 -16.04 13.49
CA ARG A 103 -4.95 -14.74 12.82
C ARG A 103 -3.65 -13.94 12.92
N GLY A 104 -3.38 -13.07 11.95
CA GLY A 104 -2.19 -12.21 11.97
C GLY A 104 -0.90 -12.88 11.50
N SER A 105 -0.97 -14.07 10.88
CA SER A 105 0.16 -14.78 10.26
C SER A 105 0.57 -14.17 8.91
N TYR A 106 0.73 -12.85 8.88
CA TYR A 106 1.15 -12.10 7.70
C TYR A 106 1.99 -10.90 8.11
N ARG A 107 2.62 -10.25 7.13
CA ARG A 107 3.24 -8.94 7.26
C ARG A 107 2.73 -8.01 6.19
N CYS A 108 2.52 -6.74 6.56
CA CYS A 108 2.22 -5.69 5.60
C CYS A 108 3.53 -5.03 5.18
N VAL A 109 3.88 -5.22 3.92
CA VAL A 109 5.07 -4.62 3.29
C VAL A 109 4.63 -3.45 2.42
N CYS A 110 5.49 -2.45 2.23
CA CYS A 110 5.15 -1.31 1.38
C CYS A 110 4.93 -1.74 -0.07
N LYS A 111 3.98 -1.08 -0.75
CA LYS A 111 3.79 -1.20 -2.20
C LYS A 111 4.95 -0.54 -2.94
N ARG A 112 5.09 -0.83 -4.24
CA ARG A 112 6.01 -0.10 -5.11
C ARG A 112 5.63 1.39 -5.12
N GLY A 113 6.63 2.26 -5.15
CA GLY A 113 6.47 3.70 -4.97
C GLY A 113 6.27 4.14 -3.51
N PHE A 114 6.39 3.24 -2.52
CA PHE A 114 6.32 3.58 -1.09
C PHE A 114 7.44 2.92 -0.29
N TYR A 115 7.90 3.57 0.78
CA TYR A 115 8.93 3.10 1.71
C TYR A 115 8.47 3.16 3.17
N TYR A 116 9.13 2.37 4.02
CA TYR A 116 8.81 2.27 5.44
C TYR A 116 9.34 3.49 6.21
N PRO A 117 8.54 4.18 7.04
CA PRO A 117 8.94 5.45 7.67
C PRO A 117 10.23 5.39 8.50
N ASP A 118 10.43 4.31 9.26
CA ASP A 118 11.67 4.10 10.01
C ASP A 118 12.71 3.36 9.15
N THR A 119 13.47 4.14 8.40
CA THR A 119 14.49 3.66 7.46
C THR A 119 15.68 2.99 8.15
N LYS A 120 15.88 3.24 9.46
CA LYS A 120 16.97 2.69 10.27
C LYS A 120 16.62 1.31 10.86
N SER A 121 15.34 0.96 10.95
CA SER A 121 14.91 -0.35 11.41
C SER A 121 15.42 -1.47 10.49
N THR A 122 15.84 -2.58 11.10
CA THR A 122 16.19 -3.82 10.39
C THR A 122 14.96 -4.51 9.80
N LYS A 123 13.77 -4.29 10.37
CA LYS A 123 12.49 -4.85 9.93
C LYS A 123 11.62 -3.75 9.34
N ARG A 124 11.59 -3.67 8.01
CA ARG A 124 10.83 -2.67 7.23
C ARG A 124 9.46 -3.19 6.79
N TYR A 125 8.66 -3.61 7.76
CA TYR A 125 7.30 -4.10 7.54
C TYR A 125 6.50 -4.02 8.83
N TYR A 126 5.18 -3.95 8.71
CA TYR A 126 4.29 -4.02 9.86
C TYR A 126 3.90 -5.48 10.13
N ASN A 127 4.00 -5.92 11.38
CA ASN A 127 3.63 -7.28 11.78
C ASN A 127 2.10 -7.43 11.79
N GLY A 128 1.57 -8.45 11.12
CA GLY A 128 0.13 -8.71 11.06
C GLY A 128 -0.48 -8.94 12.43
N THR A 129 0.22 -9.60 13.35
CA THR A 129 -0.26 -9.80 14.73
C THR A 129 -0.56 -8.48 15.45
N VAL A 130 0.33 -7.49 15.34
CA VAL A 130 0.14 -6.16 15.96
C VAL A 130 -1.02 -5.43 15.31
N ILE A 131 -1.15 -5.52 13.98
CA ILE A 131 -2.24 -4.88 13.25
C ILE A 131 -3.59 -5.48 13.63
N GLU A 132 -3.70 -6.81 13.69
CA GLU A 132 -4.96 -7.47 14.10
C GLU A 132 -5.34 -7.10 15.54
N GLU A 133 -4.37 -7.03 16.45
CA GLU A 133 -4.60 -6.62 17.84
C GLU A 133 -5.12 -5.18 17.94
N GLU A 134 -4.46 -4.23 17.28
CA GLU A 134 -4.89 -2.83 17.28
C GLU A 134 -6.24 -2.65 16.57
N TYR A 135 -6.49 -3.42 15.50
CA TYR A 135 -7.80 -3.45 14.84
C TYR A 135 -8.90 -4.01 15.74
N GLU A 136 -8.62 -5.03 16.54
CA GLU A 136 -9.56 -5.60 17.52
C GLU A 136 -9.89 -4.57 18.61
N LYS A 137 -8.88 -3.83 19.11
CA LYS A 137 -9.10 -2.69 20.02
C LYS A 137 -10.02 -1.63 19.39
N LEU A 138 -9.83 -1.30 18.11
CA LEU A 138 -10.71 -0.37 17.39
C LEU A 138 -12.15 -0.88 17.35
N MET A 139 -12.36 -2.15 17.00
CA MET A 139 -13.70 -2.74 16.93
C MET A 139 -14.40 -2.78 18.29
N MET A 140 -13.67 -3.10 19.36
CA MET A 140 -14.20 -3.06 20.73
C MET A 140 -14.58 -1.64 21.14
N LYS A 141 -13.75 -0.62 20.86
CA LYS A 141 -14.09 0.79 21.12
C LYS A 141 -15.37 1.21 20.39
N ILE A 142 -15.52 0.85 19.12
CA ILE A 142 -16.74 1.15 18.35
C ILE A 142 -17.98 0.49 18.97
N SER A 143 -17.89 -0.76 19.42
CA SER A 143 -19.01 -1.42 20.12
C SER A 143 -19.40 -0.72 21.44
N ASN A 144 -18.42 -0.17 22.16
CA ASN A 144 -18.65 0.59 23.38
C ASN A 144 -19.27 1.97 23.11
N VAL A 145 -19.03 2.59 21.94
CA VAL A 145 -19.72 3.83 21.54
C VAL A 145 -21.21 3.57 21.30
N PHE A 146 -21.58 2.49 20.60
CA PHE A 146 -22.99 2.13 20.40
C PHE A 146 -23.70 1.72 21.71
N ALA A 147 -22.98 1.17 22.69
CA ALA A 147 -23.49 0.91 24.04
C ALA A 147 -23.60 2.19 24.89
N SER A 148 -22.62 3.11 24.80
CA SER A 148 -22.55 4.35 25.56
C SER A 148 -23.65 5.36 25.18
N ASN A 149 -24.15 5.32 23.94
CA ASN A 149 -25.32 6.12 23.53
C ASN A 149 -26.62 5.67 24.23
N ARG A 150 -26.62 4.51 24.89
CA ARG A 150 -27.75 4.00 25.67
C ARG A 150 -27.61 4.29 27.17
N LEU A 151 -26.39 4.41 27.71
CA LEU A 151 -26.09 4.67 29.13
C LEU A 151 -24.87 5.63 29.29
N PRO A 152 -25.06 6.96 29.23
CA PRO A 152 -23.96 7.93 29.28
C PRO A 152 -23.27 8.04 30.65
N HIS A 153 -23.89 7.56 31.72
CA HIS A 153 -23.37 7.67 33.09
C HIS A 153 -22.34 6.60 33.47
N LEU A 154 -22.12 5.59 32.62
CA LEU A 154 -21.19 4.47 32.86
C LEU A 154 -20.03 4.42 31.85
N ALA A 155 -19.80 5.48 31.07
CA ALA A 155 -18.68 5.54 30.14
C ALA A 155 -17.35 5.63 30.89
N THR A 156 -16.78 4.47 31.24
CA THR A 156 -15.43 4.36 31.81
C THR A 156 -14.43 4.90 30.77
N ARG A 157 -13.79 6.01 31.11
CA ARG A 157 -12.84 6.77 30.27
C ARG A 157 -11.48 6.09 30.11
N HIS A 158 -11.43 4.77 30.07
CA HIS A 158 -10.17 4.03 29.97
C HIS A 158 -10.23 2.98 28.84
N GLY A 159 -10.69 3.41 27.67
CA GLY A 159 -10.48 2.66 26.44
C GLY A 159 -9.11 3.04 25.88
N GLU A 160 -8.17 2.11 25.89
CA GLU A 160 -6.88 2.22 25.21
C GLU A 160 -7.12 2.63 23.75
N GLU A 161 -6.54 3.74 23.30
CA GLU A 161 -6.75 4.21 21.93
C GLU A 161 -6.02 3.30 20.95
N SER A 162 -6.78 2.67 20.06
CA SER A 162 -6.20 1.85 18.98
C SER A 162 -5.36 2.73 18.06
N GLN A 163 -4.08 2.38 17.92
CA GLN A 163 -3.18 3.06 16.98
C GLN A 163 -3.68 2.95 15.54
N TYR A 164 -4.40 1.88 15.19
CA TYR A 164 -4.93 1.66 13.85
C TYR A 164 -5.95 2.73 13.39
N ALA A 165 -6.55 3.46 14.34
CA ALA A 165 -7.54 4.51 14.09
C ALA A 165 -6.89 5.84 13.69
N VAL A 166 -5.61 6.03 14.02
CA VAL A 166 -4.87 7.25 13.71
C VAL A 166 -4.58 7.29 12.21
N GLU A 167 -4.76 8.45 11.60
CA GLU A 167 -4.42 8.68 10.19
C GLU A 167 -2.90 8.49 9.97
N ASP A 168 -2.52 7.95 8.81
CA ASP A 168 -1.14 7.57 8.46
C ASP A 168 -0.46 6.49 9.35
N SER A 169 -1.15 5.94 10.35
CA SER A 169 -0.66 4.77 11.10
C SER A 169 -0.67 3.51 10.25
N PHE A 170 0.37 2.68 10.38
CA PHE A 170 0.56 1.47 9.56
C PHE A 170 0.59 1.74 8.05
N GLU A 171 0.88 2.97 7.65
CA GLU A 171 1.01 3.39 6.26
C GLU A 171 2.46 3.72 5.90
N CYS A 172 2.83 3.38 4.67
CA CYS A 172 4.14 3.71 4.12
C CYS A 172 4.15 5.11 3.49
N LEU A 173 5.33 5.73 3.41
CA LEU A 173 5.53 7.04 2.79
C LEU A 173 5.81 6.90 1.30
N PRO A 174 5.34 7.83 0.44
CA PRO A 174 5.60 7.76 -0.99
C PRO A 174 7.08 8.04 -1.29
N CYS A 175 7.61 7.37 -2.31
CA CYS A 175 8.94 7.64 -2.86
C CYS A 175 8.98 9.01 -3.54
N ALA A 176 10.20 9.53 -3.75
CA ALA A 176 10.43 10.70 -4.60
C ALA A 176 9.90 10.46 -6.02
N GLU A 177 9.49 11.55 -6.68
CA GLU A 177 8.93 11.50 -8.03
C GLU A 177 9.92 10.88 -9.02
N GLY A 178 9.42 9.98 -9.88
CA GLY A 178 10.23 9.27 -10.87
C GLY A 178 10.88 7.97 -10.38
N CYS A 179 10.67 7.58 -9.12
CA CYS A 179 11.25 6.34 -8.57
C CYS A 179 10.20 5.21 -8.41
N GLU A 180 10.48 3.99 -8.91
CA GLU A 180 9.59 2.82 -8.73
C GLU A 180 9.77 2.15 -7.35
N SER A 181 10.99 2.18 -6.80
CA SER A 181 11.32 1.61 -5.49
C SER A 181 12.39 2.46 -4.81
N CYS A 182 12.21 2.75 -3.53
CA CYS A 182 13.14 3.55 -2.74
C CYS A 182 13.30 2.96 -1.34
N VAL A 183 14.44 3.24 -0.71
CA VAL A 183 14.72 2.85 0.69
C VAL A 183 14.26 3.95 1.64
N ASP A 184 14.35 5.19 1.18
CA ASP A 184 14.12 6.43 1.90
C ASP A 184 13.60 7.51 0.94
N GLY A 185 13.29 8.69 1.46
CA GLY A 185 12.79 9.82 0.67
C GLY A 185 13.84 10.53 -0.21
N SER A 186 15.05 9.98 -0.36
CA SER A 186 16.06 10.56 -1.24
C SER A 186 15.68 10.42 -2.72
N PRO A 187 15.99 11.42 -3.56
CA PRO A 187 15.71 11.36 -4.99
C PRO A 187 16.62 10.33 -5.67
N CYS A 188 16.04 9.41 -6.45
CA CYS A 188 16.79 8.39 -7.19
C CYS A 188 17.47 8.96 -8.46
N VAL A 189 16.89 10.01 -9.03
CA VAL A 189 17.49 10.75 -10.15
C VAL A 189 18.23 11.93 -9.56
N VAL A 190 19.49 12.13 -9.97
CA VAL A 190 20.22 13.35 -9.60
C VAL A 190 19.31 14.53 -9.98
N SER A 191 18.98 15.39 -9.03
CA SER A 191 18.23 16.59 -9.37
C SER A 191 19.10 17.36 -10.35
N LEU A 192 18.68 17.39 -11.61
CA LEU A 192 19.33 18.18 -12.65
C LEU A 192 19.03 19.63 -12.30
N ASN A 193 19.78 20.15 -11.33
CA ASN A 193 19.63 21.50 -10.85
C ASN A 193 20.06 22.39 -12.01
N TRP A 194 19.08 23.05 -12.63
CA TRP A 194 19.31 24.01 -13.70
C TRP A 194 20.40 25.01 -13.29
N LEU A 195 20.48 25.33 -11.98
CA LEU A 195 21.51 26.15 -11.35
C LEU A 195 22.94 25.60 -11.51
N MET A 196 23.16 24.31 -11.26
CA MET A 196 24.50 23.72 -11.39
C MET A 196 24.91 23.65 -12.86
N ARG A 197 23.94 23.38 -13.75
CA ARG A 197 24.18 23.34 -15.20
C ARG A 197 24.46 24.73 -15.76
N THR A 198 23.69 25.75 -15.38
CA THR A 198 23.95 27.14 -15.78
C THR A 198 25.26 27.65 -15.19
N ALA A 199 25.59 27.32 -13.94
CA ALA A 199 26.87 27.68 -13.34
C ALA A 199 28.07 27.09 -14.10
N ILE A 200 28.01 25.80 -14.47
CA ILE A 200 29.07 25.14 -15.27
C ILE A 200 29.17 25.78 -16.66
N LEU A 201 28.04 26.03 -17.34
CA LEU A 201 28.03 26.66 -18.66
C LEU A 201 28.57 28.10 -18.63
N ILE A 202 28.25 28.89 -17.60
CA ILE A 202 28.79 30.24 -17.42
C ILE A 202 30.30 30.19 -17.21
N LEU A 203 30.78 29.27 -16.36
CA LEU A 203 32.22 29.10 -16.10
C LEU A 203 32.97 28.70 -17.39
N GLU A 204 32.40 27.80 -18.18
CA GLU A 204 32.95 27.38 -19.47
C GLU A 204 33.03 28.56 -20.46
N CYS A 205 31.94 29.33 -20.59
CA CYS A 205 31.91 30.54 -21.43
C CYS A 205 32.94 31.59 -20.99
N CYS A 206 33.12 31.80 -19.69
CA CYS A 206 34.13 32.72 -19.16
C CYS A 206 35.55 32.29 -19.55
N VAL A 207 35.87 30.99 -19.42
CA VAL A 207 37.18 30.46 -19.83
C VAL A 207 37.38 30.64 -21.34
N ILE A 208 36.37 30.31 -22.15
CA ILE A 208 36.41 30.46 -23.60
C ILE A 208 36.62 31.93 -24.01
N ALA A 209 36.02 32.90 -23.32
CA ALA A 209 36.20 34.33 -23.60
C ALA A 209 37.58 34.86 -23.18
N CYS A 210 38.14 34.36 -22.08
CA CYS A 210 39.46 34.76 -21.60
C CYS A 210 40.59 34.27 -22.52
N LEU A 211 40.44 33.11 -23.17
CA LEU A 211 41.48 32.52 -24.04
C LEU A 211 41.88 33.43 -25.23
N PRO A 212 40.95 33.99 -26.05
CA PRO A 212 41.27 34.94 -27.10
C PRO A 212 41.88 36.24 -26.57
N ALA A 213 41.44 36.74 -25.42
CA ALA A 213 41.99 37.96 -24.82
C ALA A 213 43.47 37.77 -24.45
N VAL A 214 43.81 36.65 -23.82
CA VAL A 214 45.21 36.28 -23.52
C VAL A 214 46.01 36.05 -24.80
N ALA A 215 45.44 35.40 -25.82
CA ALA A 215 46.09 35.20 -27.11
C ALA A 215 46.38 36.52 -27.85
N LEU A 216 45.44 37.47 -27.86
CA LEU A 216 45.60 38.79 -28.46
C LEU A 216 46.62 39.63 -27.68
N PHE A 217 46.58 39.56 -26.35
CA PHE A 217 47.54 40.24 -25.49
C PHE A 217 48.96 39.72 -25.72
N THR A 218 49.14 38.39 -25.74
CA THR A 218 50.44 37.77 -26.02
C THR A 218 50.94 38.07 -27.44
N TRP A 219 50.07 38.14 -28.44
CA TRP A 219 50.45 38.53 -29.81
C TRP A 219 50.88 40.01 -29.89
N LYS A 220 50.12 40.92 -29.26
CA LYS A 220 50.38 42.37 -29.31
C LYS A 220 51.66 42.76 -28.57
N TYR A 221 51.90 42.16 -27.40
CA TYR A 221 53.06 42.45 -26.56
C TYR A 221 54.26 41.53 -26.83
N GLY A 222 54.16 40.58 -27.76
CA GLY A 222 55.29 39.72 -28.16
C GLY A 222 56.48 40.46 -28.80
N ASN A 223 56.27 41.71 -29.25
CA ASN A 223 57.35 42.58 -29.75
C ASN A 223 58.10 43.31 -28.63
N VAL A 224 57.55 43.35 -27.42
CA VAL A 224 58.26 43.79 -26.22
C VAL A 224 58.96 42.54 -25.70
N LYS A 225 60.30 42.51 -25.71
CA LYS A 225 61.09 41.42 -25.12
C LYS A 225 60.84 41.37 -23.61
N ILE A 226 59.71 40.82 -23.20
CA ILE A 226 59.52 40.29 -21.86
C ILE A 226 60.25 38.96 -21.92
N GLU A 227 61.46 38.94 -21.36
CA GLU A 227 62.23 37.73 -21.17
C GLU A 227 61.46 36.87 -20.16
N ILE A 228 60.47 36.10 -20.65
CA ILE A 228 59.83 35.02 -19.91
C ILE A 228 60.93 33.95 -19.76
N ARG A 229 61.80 34.17 -18.78
CA ARG A 229 62.89 33.29 -18.42
C ARG A 229 62.24 32.01 -17.92
N GLU A 230 62.24 31.01 -18.80
CA GLU A 230 61.91 29.60 -18.53
C GLU A 230 60.46 29.30 -18.09
N LEU A 231 59.44 29.62 -18.91
CA LEU A 231 58.39 28.60 -19.08
C LEU A 231 58.98 27.58 -20.04
N SER A 232 59.63 26.57 -19.46
CA SER A 232 60.27 25.49 -20.21
C SER A 232 59.35 25.01 -21.34
N VAL A 233 59.90 24.65 -22.49
CA VAL A 233 59.14 24.05 -23.60
C VAL A 233 58.27 22.88 -23.11
N ALA A 234 58.68 22.20 -22.02
CA ALA A 234 57.88 21.19 -21.33
C ALA A 234 56.56 21.72 -20.75
N THR A 235 56.52 22.94 -20.19
CA THR A 235 55.31 23.56 -19.66
C THR A 235 54.31 23.88 -20.77
N LEU A 236 54.78 24.38 -21.93
CA LEU A 236 53.93 24.62 -23.11
C LEU A 236 53.40 23.32 -23.73
N VAL A 237 54.22 22.27 -23.79
CA VAL A 237 53.81 20.93 -24.25
C VAL A 237 52.79 20.30 -23.29
N LEU A 238 52.97 20.47 -21.99
CA LEU A 238 52.01 20.01 -20.97
C LEU A 238 50.67 20.73 -21.08
N ILE A 239 50.67 22.05 -21.28
CA ILE A 239 49.43 22.82 -21.49
C ILE A 239 48.72 22.33 -22.76
N ARG A 240 49.46 22.09 -23.87
CA ARG A 240 48.88 21.55 -25.12
C ARG A 240 48.31 20.14 -24.95
N ARG A 241 49.01 19.23 -24.25
CA ARG A 241 48.51 17.87 -23.97
C ARG A 241 47.29 17.90 -23.05
N ASN A 242 47.29 18.74 -22.02
CA ASN A 242 46.17 18.86 -21.09
C ASN A 242 44.94 19.48 -21.75
N PHE A 243 45.11 20.47 -22.64
CA PHE A 243 44.00 21.06 -23.40
C PHE A 243 43.39 20.06 -24.40
N ALA A 244 44.22 19.28 -25.09
CA ALA A 244 43.74 18.23 -25.98
C ALA A 244 43.01 17.11 -25.22
N LYS A 245 43.50 16.72 -24.03
CA LYS A 245 42.85 15.73 -23.18
C LYS A 245 41.52 16.23 -22.63
N PHE A 246 41.47 17.47 -22.13
CA PHE A 246 40.25 18.11 -21.64
C PHE A 246 39.18 18.24 -22.74
N SER A 247 39.59 18.59 -23.97
CA SER A 247 38.67 18.64 -25.12
C SER A 247 38.16 17.26 -25.55
N GLY A 248 38.93 16.19 -25.33
CA GLY A 248 38.48 14.82 -25.56
C GLY A 248 37.48 14.35 -24.50
N ASP A 249 37.81 14.59 -23.23
CA ASP A 249 36.98 14.20 -22.09
C ASP A 249 35.60 14.91 -22.11
N LEU A 250 35.56 16.17 -22.58
CA LEU A 250 34.31 16.95 -22.74
C LEU A 250 33.39 16.39 -23.85
N LYS A 251 33.95 15.78 -24.91
CA LYS A 251 33.15 15.14 -25.98
C LYS A 251 32.49 13.85 -25.48
N THR A 252 33.20 13.07 -24.68
CA THR A 252 32.68 11.83 -24.05
C THR A 252 31.65 12.05 -22.95
N LEU A 253 31.50 13.28 -22.44
CA LEU A 253 30.51 13.64 -21.42
C LEU A 253 29.18 14.14 -22.01
N CYS A 254 29.10 14.32 -23.33
CA CYS A 254 27.95 14.88 -24.04
C CYS A 254 27.28 13.87 -25.01
N GLU A 255 27.83 12.65 -25.12
CA GLU A 255 27.18 11.44 -25.68
C GLU A 255 26.73 10.51 -24.55
#